data_AF-A0A4U7EZE1-F1
#
_entry.id   AF-A0A4U7EZE1-F1
#
_cell.length_a   1.000
_cell.length_b   1.000
_cell.length_c   1.000
_cell.angle_alpha   90.00
_cell.angle_beta   90.00
_cell.angle_gamma   90.00
#
_symmetry.space_group_name_H-M   'P 1'
#
loop_
_entity.id
_entity.type
_entity.pdbx_description
1 polymer ?
#
loop_
_entity_poly.entity_id
_entity_poly.type
_entity_poly.pdbx_seq_one_letter_code
_entity_poly.pdbx_strand_id
1 'polypeptide(L)'
;MEDQRFLESEWDYCLVLDACRYDVFEDVYDEYLDGDLEKRWSVGSSTPEWAYRTFTGDHDIAYFSGNPFINDLGIPLNDLKWGASCDYEWTASEHISDIHDVWKTGWDED
;
A
#
# COMPACT_ATOMS: atom_id res chain seq x y z
N MET A 1 5.84 13.28 16.39
CA MET A 1 5.39 12.76 15.09
C MET A 1 4.34 11.73 15.43
N GLU A 2 3.20 11.77 14.74
CA GLU A 2 2.12 10.81 14.98
C GLU A 2 2.32 9.55 14.13
N ASP A 3 1.80 8.43 14.61
CA ASP A 3 1.75 7.20 13.83
C ASP A 3 0.77 7.35 12.66
N GLN A 4 1.09 6.71 11.54
CA GLN A 4 0.19 6.61 10.41
C GLN A 4 -1.04 5.79 10.80
N ARG A 5 -2.23 6.38 10.59
CA ARG A 5 -3.54 5.78 10.89
C ARG A 5 -4.32 5.61 9.59
N PHE A 6 -3.87 4.69 8.72
CA PHE A 6 -4.34 4.60 7.32
C PHE A 6 -5.84 4.27 7.24
N LEU A 7 -6.27 3.22 7.93
CA LEU A 7 -7.66 2.76 7.90
C LEU A 7 -8.59 3.62 8.78
N GLU A 8 -8.07 4.25 9.83
CA GLU A 8 -8.88 5.10 10.72
C GLU A 8 -9.03 6.54 10.22
N SER A 9 -8.24 6.95 9.22
CA SER A 9 -8.37 8.26 8.60
C SER A 9 -9.56 8.31 7.65
N GLU A 10 -10.24 9.45 7.58
CA GLU A 10 -11.33 9.66 6.63
C GLU A 10 -10.78 9.94 5.22
N TRP A 11 -11.15 9.12 4.25
CA TRP A 11 -10.88 9.35 2.83
C TRP A 11 -11.88 8.60 1.95
N ASP A 12 -12.29 9.22 0.83
CA ASP A 12 -13.02 8.53 -0.24
C ASP A 12 -12.06 7.83 -1.20
N TYR A 13 -10.89 8.44 -1.44
CA TYR A 13 -9.81 7.93 -2.28
C TYR A 13 -8.47 8.15 -1.59
N CYS A 14 -7.58 7.15 -1.64
CA CYS A 14 -6.24 7.25 -1.08
C CYS A 14 -5.18 6.81 -2.09
N LEU A 15 -4.08 7.56 -2.17
CA LEU A 15 -2.91 7.23 -2.99
C LEU A 15 -1.77 6.79 -2.06
N VAL A 16 -1.35 5.53 -2.18
CA VAL A 16 -0.20 4.99 -1.46
C VAL A 16 1.02 5.02 -2.39
N LEU A 17 2.02 5.83 -2.04
CA LEU A 17 3.22 6.00 -2.84
C LEU A 17 4.37 5.15 -2.29
N ASP A 18 5.01 4.37 -3.17
CA ASP A 18 6.15 3.51 -2.79
C ASP A 18 7.44 4.33 -2.65
N ALA A 19 8.22 4.03 -1.61
CA ALA A 19 9.45 4.75 -1.24
C ALA A 19 9.30 6.29 -1.12
N CYS A 20 8.09 6.80 -0.88
CA CYS A 20 7.83 8.23 -0.75
C CYS A 20 8.31 8.76 0.60
N ARG A 21 9.50 9.37 0.60
CA ARG A 21 10.06 10.01 1.79
C ARG A 21 9.42 11.37 2.02
N TYR A 22 9.02 11.62 3.26
CA TYR A 22 8.45 12.90 3.67
C TYR A 22 9.31 14.10 3.26
N ASP A 23 10.62 14.07 3.53
CA ASP A 23 11.48 15.22 3.30
C ASP A 23 11.65 15.57 1.82
N VAL A 24 11.60 14.57 0.95
CA VAL A 24 11.63 14.79 -0.51
C VAL A 24 10.27 15.24 -1.03
N PHE A 25 9.18 14.68 -0.49
CA PHE A 25 7.83 15.04 -0.90
C PHE A 25 7.45 16.46 -0.45
N GLU A 26 7.86 16.87 0.75
CA GLU A 26 7.67 18.22 1.29
C GLU A 26 8.24 19.31 0.37
N ASP A 27 9.33 19.03 -0.34
CA ASP A 27 9.98 19.99 -1.23
C ASP A 27 9.23 20.22 -2.56
N VAL A 28 8.30 19.35 -2.95
CA VAL A 28 7.70 19.35 -4.31
C VAL A 28 6.18 19.22 -4.35
N TYR A 29 5.52 18.83 -3.26
CA TYR A 29 4.10 18.47 -3.30
C TYR A 29 3.20 19.63 -3.71
N ASP A 30 3.53 20.86 -3.30
CA ASP A 30 2.76 22.08 -3.54
C ASP A 30 2.82 22.54 -5.01
N GLU A 31 3.71 21.97 -5.83
CA GLU A 31 3.70 22.14 -7.28
C GLU A 31 2.56 21.35 -7.96
N TYR A 32 2.05 20.29 -7.32
CA TYR A 32 1.09 19.35 -7.92
C TYR A 32 -0.24 19.25 -7.16
N LEU A 33 -0.24 19.51 -5.86
CA LEU A 33 -1.37 19.27 -4.96
C LEU A 33 -1.64 20.49 -4.07
N ASP A 34 -2.92 20.83 -3.93
CA ASP A 34 -3.39 21.77 -2.90
C ASP A 34 -3.77 20.99 -1.63
N GLY A 35 -3.36 21.48 -0.44
CA GLY A 35 -3.80 20.91 0.84
C GLY A 35 -2.78 21.01 1.96
N ASP A 36 -3.07 20.29 3.05
CA ASP A 36 -2.21 20.20 4.23
C ASP A 36 -1.24 19.02 4.11
N LEU A 37 0.05 19.27 4.38
CA LEU A 37 1.07 18.23 4.47
C LEU A 37 1.36 17.90 5.93
N GLU A 38 1.29 16.62 6.28
CA GLU A 38 1.52 16.16 7.64
C GLU A 38 2.53 15.02 7.71
N LYS A 39 3.52 15.16 8.58
CA LYS A 39 4.52 14.11 8.82
C LYS A 39 3.96 12.99 9.69
N ARG A 40 4.08 11.74 9.22
CA ARG A 40 3.65 10.52 9.92
C ARG A 40 4.76 9.48 10.00
N TRP A 41 4.69 8.64 11.04
CA TRP A 41 5.54 7.46 11.17
C TRP A 41 4.86 6.25 10.53
N SER A 42 5.48 5.66 9.50
CA SER A 42 4.93 4.48 8.83
C SER A 42 4.95 3.27 9.75
N VAL A 43 3.91 2.43 9.67
CA VAL A 43 3.85 1.16 10.41
C VAL A 43 4.77 0.10 9.80
N GLY A 44 5.31 0.31 8.60
CA GLY A 44 6.23 -0.61 7.94
C GLY A 44 7.27 0.10 7.07
N SER A 45 8.40 -0.56 6.87
CA SER A 45 9.54 -0.08 6.07
C SER A 45 9.57 -0.66 4.66
N SER A 46 8.69 -1.62 4.37
CA SER A 46 8.54 -2.31 3.09
C SER A 46 7.08 -2.61 2.83
N THR A 47 6.70 -2.82 1.57
CA THR A 47 5.30 -3.15 1.20
C THR A 47 4.76 -4.37 1.94
N PRO A 48 5.48 -5.50 2.07
CA PRO A 48 4.99 -6.66 2.83
C PRO A 48 4.74 -6.34 4.31
N GLU A 49 5.69 -5.66 4.97
CA GLU A 49 5.57 -5.29 6.39
C GLU A 49 4.42 -4.29 6.61
N TRP A 50 4.30 -3.30 5.72
CA TRP A 50 3.25 -2.29 5.78
C TRP A 50 1.87 -2.92 5.58
N ALA A 51 1.69 -3.73 4.53
CA ALA A 51 0.42 -4.39 4.24
C ALA A 51 -0.03 -5.31 5.39
N TYR A 52 0.89 -6.15 5.90
CA TYR A 52 0.62 -7.04 7.03
C TYR A 52 0.16 -6.30 8.29
N ARG A 53 0.75 -5.13 8.59
CA ARG A 53 0.41 -4.35 9.78
C ARG A 53 -0.80 -3.43 9.60
N THR A 54 -1.07 -2.98 8.37
CA THR A 54 -2.18 -2.08 8.06
C THR A 54 -3.48 -2.84 7.91
N PHE A 55 -3.52 -3.89 7.10
CA PHE A 55 -4.76 -4.59 6.76
C PHE A 55 -4.98 -5.79 7.69
N THR A 56 -5.51 -5.50 8.87
CA THR A 56 -5.93 -6.52 9.84
C THR A 56 -7.44 -6.71 9.79
N GLY A 57 -7.92 -7.94 9.59
CA GLY A 57 -9.35 -8.23 9.37
C GLY A 57 -9.81 -7.92 7.94
N ASP A 58 -11.12 -7.93 7.71
CA ASP A 58 -11.75 -7.73 6.40
C ASP A 58 -12.10 -6.26 6.14
N HIS A 59 -11.73 -5.74 4.98
CA HIS A 59 -11.93 -4.35 4.57
C HIS A 59 -12.66 -4.25 3.24
N ASP A 60 -13.74 -3.48 3.21
CA ASP A 60 -14.48 -3.19 1.97
C ASP A 60 -13.82 -2.04 1.20
N ILE A 61 -12.72 -2.35 0.50
CA ILE A 61 -11.88 -1.39 -0.21
C ILE A 61 -11.59 -1.93 -1.61
N ALA A 62 -11.75 -1.08 -2.62
CA ALA A 62 -11.19 -1.30 -3.95
C ALA A 62 -9.72 -0.86 -3.98
N TYR A 63 -8.79 -1.81 -4.05
CA TYR A 63 -7.35 -1.55 -4.04
C TYR A 63 -6.75 -1.76 -5.44
N PHE A 64 -6.33 -0.67 -6.08
CA PHE A 64 -5.68 -0.69 -7.39
C PHE A 64 -4.17 -0.85 -7.20
N SER A 65 -3.68 -2.07 -7.33
CA SER A 65 -2.32 -2.39 -6.94
C SER A 65 -1.33 -2.23 -8.08
N GLY A 66 -0.44 -1.24 -7.95
CA GLY A 66 0.75 -1.08 -8.79
C GLY A 66 1.94 -1.91 -8.32
N ASN A 67 1.83 -2.63 -7.20
CA ASN A 67 2.90 -3.44 -6.63
C ASN A 67 2.40 -4.87 -6.36
N PRO A 68 3.12 -5.90 -6.83
CA PRO A 68 2.60 -7.25 -6.73
C PRO A 68 2.52 -7.86 -5.32
N PHE A 69 2.97 -7.19 -4.26
CA PHE A 69 2.80 -7.71 -2.89
C PHE A 69 1.35 -7.69 -2.40
N ILE A 70 0.53 -6.77 -2.92
CA ILE A 70 -0.91 -6.70 -2.64
C ILE A 70 -1.59 -7.09 -3.94
N ASN A 71 -2.13 -8.31 -4.03
CA ASN A 71 -2.64 -8.89 -5.27
C ASN A 71 -3.81 -9.85 -5.02
N ASP A 72 -4.54 -10.19 -6.08
CA ASP A 72 -5.71 -11.10 -6.02
C ASP A 72 -5.35 -12.57 -6.33
N LEU A 73 -4.09 -12.98 -6.20
CA LEU A 73 -3.68 -14.35 -6.53
C LEU A 73 -4.05 -15.39 -5.45
N GLY A 74 -4.46 -14.93 -4.26
CA GLY A 74 -4.77 -15.82 -3.13
C GLY A 74 -3.54 -16.56 -2.58
N ILE A 75 -2.35 -15.99 -2.73
CA ILE A 75 -1.08 -16.57 -2.27
C ILE A 75 -0.56 -15.74 -1.09
N PRO A 76 -0.22 -16.39 0.05
CA PRO A 76 0.42 -15.71 1.18
C PRO A 76 1.74 -15.02 0.81
N LEU A 77 2.08 -13.93 1.50
CA LEU A 77 3.31 -13.16 1.27
C LEU A 77 4.59 -14.00 1.38
N ASN A 78 4.67 -14.90 2.36
CA ASN A 78 5.82 -15.80 2.54
C ASN A 78 5.96 -16.87 1.41
N ASP A 79 4.88 -17.17 0.69
CA ASP A 79 4.87 -18.12 -0.45
C ASP A 79 4.95 -17.42 -1.82
N LEU A 80 4.70 -16.10 -1.87
CA LEU A 80 4.84 -15.30 -3.08
C LEU A 80 6.29 -15.30 -3.55
N LYS A 81 6.54 -15.58 -4.84
CA LYS A 81 7.91 -15.60 -5.40
C LYS A 81 8.73 -14.33 -5.10
N TRP A 82 8.05 -13.20 -5.02
CA TRP A 82 8.64 -11.89 -4.74
C TRP A 82 8.69 -11.58 -3.24
N GLY A 83 7.84 -12.23 -2.45
CA GLY A 83 7.73 -12.11 -1.00
C GLY A 83 8.46 -13.20 -0.22
N ALA A 84 9.07 -14.17 -0.90
CA ALA A 84 9.79 -15.29 -0.30
C ALA A 84 10.98 -14.89 0.60
N SER A 85 11.32 -13.60 0.67
CA SER A 85 12.27 -13.04 1.63
C SER A 85 11.65 -12.55 2.93
N CYS A 86 10.33 -12.61 3.09
CA CYS A 86 9.61 -12.24 4.31
C CYS A 86 8.83 -13.43 4.87
N ASP A 87 8.70 -13.48 6.20
CA ASP A 87 8.04 -14.58 6.92
C ASP A 87 6.57 -14.25 7.28
N TYR A 88 5.94 -13.31 6.55
CA TYR A 88 4.57 -12.89 6.82
C TYR A 88 3.57 -13.90 6.24
N GLU A 89 2.89 -14.64 7.13
CA GLU A 89 1.70 -15.44 6.79
C GLU A 89 0.48 -14.52 6.65
N TRP A 90 0.34 -13.90 5.47
CA TRP A 90 -0.73 -12.93 5.18
C TRP A 90 -1.07 -12.94 3.69
N THR A 91 -2.36 -12.99 3.37
CA THR A 91 -2.87 -13.05 1.99
C THR A 91 -3.76 -11.84 1.72
N ALA A 92 -3.42 -11.01 0.73
CA ALA A 92 -4.15 -9.75 0.51
C ALA A 92 -5.65 -9.92 0.28
N SER A 93 -6.05 -10.92 -0.51
CA SER A 93 -7.45 -11.23 -0.82
C SER A 93 -8.26 -11.76 0.37
N GLU A 94 -7.63 -12.08 1.50
CA GLU A 94 -8.32 -12.41 2.76
C GLU A 94 -8.63 -11.16 3.60
N HIS A 95 -8.11 -10.00 3.20
CA HIS A 95 -8.22 -8.76 3.95
C HIS A 95 -8.85 -7.61 3.15
N ILE A 96 -8.78 -7.62 1.83
CA ILE A 96 -9.28 -6.54 0.96
C ILE A 96 -10.30 -7.14 -0.01
N SER A 97 -11.50 -6.55 -0.07
CA SER A 97 -12.64 -7.11 -0.80
C SER A 97 -12.50 -7.11 -2.33
N ASP A 98 -11.79 -6.13 -2.90
CA ASP A 98 -11.68 -5.96 -4.35
C ASP A 98 -10.28 -5.46 -4.73
N ILE A 99 -9.41 -6.36 -5.22
CA ILE A 99 -8.04 -6.03 -5.62
C ILE A 99 -7.92 -6.04 -7.15
N HIS A 100 -7.43 -4.94 -7.71
CA HIS A 100 -7.15 -4.81 -9.14
C HIS A 100 -5.64 -4.88 -9.38
N ASP A 101 -5.15 -5.95 -9.99
CA ASP A 101 -3.72 -6.18 -10.29
C ASP A 101 -3.20 -5.31 -11.45
N VAL A 102 -3.13 -3.99 -11.24
CA VAL A 102 -2.62 -3.03 -12.25
C VAL A 102 -1.16 -3.31 -12.60
N TRP A 103 -0.35 -3.76 -11.65
CA TRP A 103 1.03 -4.20 -11.89
C TRP A 103 1.14 -5.33 -12.93
N LYS A 104 0.06 -6.06 -13.21
CA LYS A 104 0.03 -7.17 -14.16
C LYS A 104 -0.51 -6.76 -15.53
N THR A 105 -1.49 -5.85 -15.54
CA THR A 105 -2.28 -5.53 -16.74
C THR A 105 -2.07 -4.11 -17.26
N GLY A 106 -1.57 -3.20 -16.42
CA GLY A 106 -1.44 -1.77 -16.70
C GLY A 106 -0.09 -1.34 -17.27
N TRP A 107 0.82 -2.28 -17.56
CA TRP A 107 2.04 -1.96 -18.29
C TRP A 107 1.72 -1.60 -19.73
N ASP A 108 2.21 -0.44 -20.15
CA ASP A 108 2.26 -0.05 -21.55
C ASP A 108 3.66 -0.36 -22.07
N GLU A 109 3.76 -1.22 -23.08
CA GLU A 109 5.03 -1.59 -23.73
C GLU A 109 5.37 -0.67 -24.91
N ASP A 110 4.46 0.24 -25.30
CA ASP A 110 4.62 1.17 -26.43
C ASP A 110 5.46 2.43 -26.09
#